data_AF-J7GUN9-F1
#
_entry.id   AF-J7GUN9-F1
#
_cell.length_a   1.000
_cell.length_b   1.000
_cell.length_c   1.000
_cell.angle_alpha   90.00
_cell.angle_beta   90.00
_cell.angle_gamma   90.00
#
_symmetry.space_group_name_H-M   'P 1'
#
loop_
_entity.id
_entity.type
_entity.pdbx_description
1 polymer ?
#
loop_
_entity_poly.entity_id
_entity_poly.type
_entity_poly.pdbx_seq_one_letter_code
_entity_poly.pdbx_strand_id
1 'polypeptide(L)'
;WSISYGDGSTASGVLATDNVNLGGLLIKKQTIELAKRESSSFSRGPNDGLLGLGFNTITTVRGIKTPMDNLISQGLISKPIFGVYLGKQKNGGGGEYIFGGYDSSKFKGSLVTVPVDNSNGWYSITVKQATVGGSRV
;
A
#
# COMPACT_ATOMS: atom_id res chain seq x y z
N TRP A 1 5.02 -2.58 -18.78
CA TRP A 1 3.90 -2.75 -17.84
C TRP A 1 2.75 -1.87 -18.30
N SER A 2 1.52 -2.24 -17.96
CA SER A 2 0.31 -1.45 -18.25
C SER A 2 -0.73 -1.77 -17.18
N ILE A 3 -1.36 -0.75 -16.61
CA ILE A 3 -2.34 -0.87 -15.54
C ILE A 3 -3.59 -0.04 -15.81
N SER A 4 -4.72 -0.55 -15.33
CA SER A 4 -5.99 0.17 -15.26
C SER A 4 -6.55 0.01 -13.86
N TYR A 5 -6.89 1.12 -13.22
CA TYR A 5 -7.47 1.16 -11.88
C TYR A 5 -8.99 1.18 -11.94
N GLY A 6 -9.63 0.87 -10.80
CA GLY A 6 -11.09 0.79 -10.70
C GLY A 6 -11.82 2.13 -10.90
N ASP A 7 -11.13 3.26 -10.75
CA ASP A 7 -11.64 4.60 -11.04
C ASP A 7 -11.53 4.99 -12.54
N GLY A 8 -11.03 4.09 -13.38
CA GLY A 8 -10.80 4.29 -14.81
C GLY A 8 -9.48 4.96 -15.16
N SER A 9 -8.66 5.36 -14.18
CA SER A 9 -7.32 5.88 -14.45
C SER A 9 -6.38 4.76 -14.93
N THR A 10 -5.40 5.13 -15.75
CA THR A 10 -4.46 4.19 -16.37
C THR A 10 -3.05 4.75 -16.42
N ALA A 11 -2.07 3.86 -16.49
CA ALA A 11 -0.68 4.19 -16.78
C ALA A 11 0.02 3.01 -17.49
N SER A 12 1.07 3.29 -18.27
CA SER A 12 1.84 2.27 -18.95
C SER A 12 3.27 2.72 -19.23
N GLY A 13 4.18 1.76 -19.37
CA GLY A 13 5.58 2.04 -19.66
C GLY A 13 6.48 0.83 -19.56
N VAL A 14 7.71 1.06 -19.10
CA VAL A 14 8.79 0.06 -19.08
C VAL A 14 9.20 -0.28 -17.66
N LEU A 15 9.72 -1.48 -17.46
CA LEU A 15 10.31 -1.87 -16.20
C LEU A 15 11.76 -1.36 -16.13
N ALA A 16 12.18 -0.97 -14.95
CA ALA A 16 13.58 -0.75 -14.62
C ALA A 16 13.89 -1.37 -13.25
N THR A 17 15.15 -1.32 -12.86
CA THR A 17 15.60 -1.80 -11.55
C THR A 17 16.52 -0.76 -10.95
N ASP A 18 16.22 -0.36 -9.72
CA ASP A 18 17.06 0.58 -8.97
C ASP A 18 16.91 0.30 -7.47
N ASN A 19 17.64 1.05 -6.64
CA ASN A 19 17.46 1.04 -5.20
C ASN A 19 16.33 1.99 -4.80
N VAL A 20 15.50 1.57 -3.85
CA VAL A 20 14.44 2.39 -3.27
C VAL A 20 14.71 2.57 -1.79
N ASN A 21 14.84 3.82 -1.34
CA ASN A 21 14.92 4.14 0.08
C ASN A 21 13.52 4.47 0.61
N LEU A 22 13.05 3.65 1.56
CA LEU A 22 11.73 3.82 2.17
C LEU A 22 11.89 4.11 3.67
N GLY A 23 11.86 5.38 4.04
CA GLY A 23 11.98 5.80 5.45
C GLY A 23 13.32 5.39 6.10
N GLY A 24 14.41 5.35 5.34
CA GLY A 24 15.73 4.89 5.78
C GLY A 24 16.01 3.42 5.46
N LEU A 25 15.01 2.64 5.05
CA LEU A 25 15.17 1.25 4.64
C LEU A 25 15.56 1.19 3.16
N LEU A 26 16.83 0.90 2.88
CA LEU A 26 17.34 0.83 1.50
C LEU A 26 17.08 -0.55 0.88
N ILE A 27 15.98 -0.65 0.13
CA ILE A 27 15.66 -1.81 -0.69
C ILE A 27 16.57 -1.81 -1.91
N LYS A 28 17.43 -2.83 -2.04
CA LYS A 28 18.31 -2.96 -3.20
C LYS A 28 17.59 -3.67 -4.34
N LYS A 29 17.85 -3.23 -5.58
CA LYS A 29 17.35 -3.87 -6.82
C LYS A 29 15.81 -4.06 -6.83
N GLN A 30 15.07 -3.06 -6.38
CA GLN A 30 13.62 -3.04 -6.52
C GLN A 30 13.26 -2.87 -8.01
N THR A 31 12.37 -3.72 -8.52
CA THR A 31 11.75 -3.46 -9.82
C THR A 31 10.84 -2.24 -9.69
N ILE A 32 11.06 -1.25 -10.54
CA ILE A 32 10.24 -0.03 -10.62
C ILE A 32 9.57 0.06 -11.98
N GLU A 33 8.38 0.64 -12.00
CA GLU A 33 7.51 0.78 -13.17
C GLU A 33 7.59 2.23 -13.67
N LEU A 34 8.44 2.48 -14.68
CA LEU A 34 8.63 3.82 -15.24
C LEU A 34 7.51 4.13 -16.23
N ALA A 35 6.69 5.14 -15.93
CA ALA A 35 5.59 5.56 -16.78
C ALA A 35 6.12 6.27 -18.05
N LYS A 36 5.60 5.86 -19.20
CA LYS A 36 5.75 6.57 -20.49
C LYS A 36 4.45 7.25 -20.91
N ARG A 37 3.32 6.78 -20.39
CA ARG A 37 1.99 7.35 -20.56
C ARG A 37 1.22 7.20 -19.26
N GLU A 38 0.43 8.21 -18.95
CA GLU A 38 -0.46 8.23 -17.79
C GLU A 38 -1.75 8.97 -18.14
N SER A 39 -2.81 8.71 -17.36
CA SER A 39 -4.07 9.44 -17.46
C SER A 39 -3.95 10.84 -16.88
N SER A 40 -4.75 11.78 -17.39
CA SER A 40 -4.74 13.19 -16.94
C SER A 40 -5.12 13.39 -15.46
N SER A 41 -5.75 12.38 -14.83
CA SER A 41 -5.97 12.36 -13.39
C SER A 41 -4.67 12.25 -12.60
N PHE A 42 -3.69 11.47 -13.08
CA PHE A 42 -2.37 11.38 -12.45
C PHE A 42 -1.55 12.65 -12.68
N SER A 43 -1.52 13.17 -13.91
CA SER A 43 -0.74 14.38 -14.22
C SER A 43 -1.21 15.65 -13.48
N ARG A 44 -2.47 15.68 -13.01
CA ARG A 44 -3.04 16.78 -12.22
C ARG A 44 -3.07 16.47 -10.72
N GLY A 45 -2.75 15.25 -10.34
CA GLY A 45 -2.70 14.82 -8.95
C GLY A 45 -1.46 15.37 -8.25
N PRO A 46 -1.45 15.36 -6.91
CA PRO A 46 -0.31 15.84 -6.13
C PRO A 46 0.84 14.84 -6.00
N ASN A 47 0.74 13.65 -6.61
CA ASN A 47 1.66 12.54 -6.40
C ASN A 47 2.47 12.26 -7.67
N ASP A 48 3.76 11.92 -7.52
CA ASP A 48 4.64 11.52 -8.64
C ASP A 48 4.46 10.05 -9.08
N GLY A 49 3.62 9.28 -8.38
CA GLY A 49 3.40 7.88 -8.65
C GLY A 49 2.67 7.15 -7.52
N LEU A 50 2.71 5.81 -7.56
CA LEU A 50 2.07 4.93 -6.57
C LEU A 50 3.07 3.95 -5.97
N LEU A 51 2.90 3.65 -4.68
CA LEU A 51 3.56 2.56 -3.97
C LEU A 51 2.54 1.44 -3.71
N GLY A 52 2.63 0.34 -4.45
CA GLY A 52 1.73 -0.81 -4.27
C GLY A 52 2.05 -1.59 -2.99
N LEU A 53 1.09 -1.63 -2.06
CA LEU A 53 1.18 -2.39 -0.79
C LEU A 53 0.26 -3.62 -0.74
N GLY A 54 -0.43 -3.92 -1.84
CA GLY A 54 -1.20 -5.17 -2.02
C GLY A 54 -0.30 -6.40 -2.13
N PHE A 55 -0.90 -7.59 -2.21
CA PHE A 55 -0.15 -8.83 -2.35
C PHE A 55 0.43 -8.96 -3.76
N ASN A 56 1.54 -9.68 -3.90
CA ASN A 56 2.25 -9.81 -5.18
C ASN A 56 1.50 -10.63 -6.26
N THR A 57 0.40 -11.28 -5.91
CA THR A 57 -0.41 -12.08 -6.84
C THR A 57 -1.11 -11.22 -7.91
N ILE A 58 -1.23 -9.90 -7.68
CA ILE A 58 -1.87 -8.94 -8.58
C ILE A 58 -0.89 -7.95 -9.23
N THR A 59 0.41 -8.21 -9.19
CA THR A 59 1.37 -7.42 -9.97
C THR A 59 1.08 -7.55 -11.46
N THR A 60 1.04 -6.43 -12.19
CA THR A 60 0.68 -6.43 -13.64
C THR A 60 1.67 -7.23 -14.49
N VAL A 61 2.93 -7.32 -14.05
CA VAL A 61 3.95 -8.19 -14.64
C VAL A 61 4.19 -9.37 -13.71
N ARG A 62 3.99 -10.59 -14.22
CA ARG A 62 4.14 -11.82 -13.44
C ARG A 62 5.58 -11.98 -12.91
N GLY A 63 5.70 -12.38 -11.65
CA GLY A 63 6.98 -12.70 -11.02
C GLY A 63 7.71 -11.51 -10.38
N ILE A 64 7.14 -10.31 -10.44
CA ILE A 64 7.70 -9.14 -9.77
C ILE A 64 7.50 -9.23 -8.26
N LYS A 65 8.54 -8.87 -7.50
CA LYS A 65 8.51 -8.76 -6.04
C LYS A 65 8.11 -7.36 -5.62
N THR A 66 7.17 -7.28 -4.69
CA THR A 66 6.71 -6.00 -4.12
C THR A 66 7.80 -5.40 -3.21
N PRO A 67 7.72 -4.10 -2.88
CA PRO A 67 8.55 -3.52 -1.84
C PRO A 67 8.46 -4.27 -0.50
N MET A 68 7.27 -4.73 -0.11
CA MET A 68 7.11 -5.56 1.11
C MET A 68 7.82 -6.91 1.00
N ASP A 69 7.73 -7.61 -0.14
CA ASP A 69 8.47 -8.86 -0.36
C ASP A 69 9.98 -8.65 -0.20
N ASN A 70 10.49 -7.54 -0.76
CA ASN A 70 11.91 -7.22 -0.72
C ASN A 70 12.37 -6.75 0.67
N LEU A 71 11.55 -5.98 1.40
CA LEU A 71 11.84 -5.62 2.79
C LEU A 71 11.99 -6.88 3.68
N ILE A 72 11.10 -7.85 3.50
CA ILE A 72 11.12 -9.12 4.25
C ILE A 72 12.34 -9.95 3.84
N SER A 73 12.52 -10.21 2.54
CA SER A 73 13.58 -11.10 2.06
C SER A 73 14.99 -10.54 2.24
N GLN A 74 15.16 -9.22 2.24
CA GLN A 74 16.44 -8.55 2.52
C GLN A 74 16.69 -8.32 4.02
N GLY A 75 15.77 -8.73 4.90
CA GLY A 75 15.92 -8.59 6.35
C GLY A 75 15.89 -7.14 6.85
N LEU A 76 15.27 -6.23 6.08
CA LEU A 76 15.18 -4.81 6.41
C LEU A 76 14.12 -4.52 7.47
N ILE A 77 13.19 -5.45 7.67
CA ILE A 77 12.19 -5.42 8.74
C ILE A 77 12.21 -6.73 9.51
N SER A 78 12.08 -6.65 10.84
CA SER A 78 12.08 -7.83 11.73
C SER A 78 10.73 -8.55 11.78
N LYS A 79 9.64 -7.85 11.44
CA LYS A 79 8.28 -8.39 11.36
C LYS A 79 7.67 -8.04 10.01
N PRO A 80 6.94 -8.97 9.36
CA PRO A 80 6.32 -8.73 8.06
C PRO A 80 5.01 -7.93 8.20
N ILE A 81 5.08 -6.74 8.80
CA ILE A 81 3.94 -5.87 9.07
C ILE A 81 4.27 -4.43 8.71
N PHE A 82 3.26 -3.61 8.50
CA PHE A 82 3.39 -2.16 8.51
C PHE A 82 2.21 -1.53 9.25
N GLY A 83 2.49 -0.54 10.09
CA GLY A 83 1.49 0.25 10.79
C GLY A 83 1.08 1.45 9.96
N VAL A 84 -0.21 1.81 10.01
CA VAL A 84 -0.77 2.93 9.25
C VAL A 84 -1.59 3.84 10.17
N TYR A 85 -1.25 5.11 10.19
CA TYR A 85 -2.04 6.18 10.80
C TYR A 85 -2.36 7.23 9.73
N LEU A 86 -3.64 7.55 9.55
CA LEU A 86 -4.09 8.61 8.64
C LEU A 86 -4.79 9.71 9.46
N GLY A 87 -4.20 10.90 9.46
CA GLY A 87 -4.76 12.06 10.12
C GLY A 87 -5.95 12.64 9.36
N LYS A 88 -6.85 13.30 10.09
CA LYS A 88 -7.98 14.01 9.48
C LYS A 88 -7.58 15.45 9.19
N GLN A 89 -7.91 15.97 8.01
CA GLN A 89 -7.59 17.36 7.64
C GLN A 89 -8.09 18.38 8.67
N LYS A 90 -9.30 18.16 9.23
CA LYS A 90 -9.87 19.01 10.29
C LYS A 90 -9.05 19.08 11.60
N ASN A 91 -8.09 18.17 11.76
CA ASN A 91 -7.18 18.07 12.91
C ASN A 91 -5.73 18.41 12.52
N GLY A 92 -5.51 19.05 11.36
CA GLY A 92 -4.18 19.37 10.83
C GLY A 92 -3.65 18.39 9.79
N GLY A 93 -4.39 17.32 9.48
CA GLY A 93 -3.99 16.35 8.46
C GLY A 93 -2.81 15.48 8.91
N GLY A 94 -1.91 15.18 7.98
CA GLY A 94 -0.75 14.32 8.20
C GLY A 94 -1.08 12.83 8.28
N GLY A 95 -0.07 12.03 8.58
CA GLY A 95 -0.16 10.57 8.63
C GLY A 95 1.21 9.95 8.78
N GLU A 96 1.24 8.66 9.05
CA GLU A 96 2.47 7.91 9.25
C GLU A 96 2.30 6.47 8.78
N TYR A 97 3.32 5.97 8.08
CA TYR A 97 3.51 4.56 7.79
C TYR A 97 4.78 4.10 8.49
N ILE A 98 4.71 2.99 9.24
CA ILE A 98 5.88 2.37 9.89
C ILE A 98 6.05 0.97 9.33
N PHE A 99 7.12 0.74 8.58
CA PHE A 99 7.46 -0.59 8.08
C PHE A 99 8.19 -1.39 9.18
N GLY A 100 7.73 -2.61 9.45
CA GLY A 100 8.28 -3.49 10.50
C GLY A 100 7.70 -3.28 11.91
N GLY A 101 6.76 -2.35 12.08
CA GLY A 101 6.21 -2.01 13.40
C GLY A 101 4.94 -1.18 13.33
N TYR A 102 4.54 -0.63 14.48
CA TYR A 102 3.42 0.30 14.62
C TYR A 102 3.63 1.18 15.85
N ASP A 103 3.01 2.36 15.87
CA ASP A 103 3.07 3.28 17.01
C ASP A 103 1.80 3.20 17.86
N SER A 104 1.95 2.72 19.10
CA SER A 104 0.87 2.64 20.08
C SER A 104 0.28 3.99 20.50
N SER A 105 1.01 5.10 20.30
CA SER A 105 0.50 6.44 20.58
C SER A 105 -0.64 6.86 19.64
N LYS A 106 -0.81 6.17 18.51
CA LYS A 106 -1.74 6.55 17.44
C LYS A 106 -3.12 5.90 17.54
N PHE A 107 -3.32 5.00 18.51
CA PHE A 107 -4.62 4.37 18.78
C PHE A 107 -4.91 4.28 20.28
N LYS A 108 -6.15 3.94 20.63
CA LYS A 108 -6.59 3.77 22.02
C LYS A 108 -7.07 2.34 22.24
N GLY A 109 -6.84 1.83 23.45
CA GLY A 109 -7.23 0.47 23.81
C GLY A 109 -6.36 -0.59 23.15
N SER A 110 -6.89 -1.80 23.05
CA SER A 110 -6.19 -2.96 22.50
C SER A 110 -6.49 -3.12 21.00
N LEU A 111 -5.50 -3.57 20.24
CA LEU A 111 -5.73 -3.99 18.86
C LEU A 111 -6.62 -5.24 18.81
N VAL A 112 -7.49 -5.29 17.79
CA VAL A 112 -8.32 -6.46 17.49
C VAL A 112 -7.76 -7.11 16.23
N THR A 113 -7.39 -8.39 16.32
CA THR A 113 -6.95 -9.16 15.17
C THR A 113 -8.16 -9.58 14.33
N VAL A 114 -8.11 -9.28 13.03
CA VAL A 114 -9.12 -9.69 12.05
C VAL A 114 -8.41 -10.51 10.97
N PRO A 115 -8.89 -11.72 10.63
CA PRO A 115 -8.30 -12.52 9.56
C PRO A 115 -8.50 -11.81 8.21
N VAL A 116 -7.43 -11.80 7.41
CA VAL A 116 -7.44 -11.26 6.05
C VAL A 116 -7.67 -12.39 5.06
N ASP A 117 -8.63 -12.20 4.15
CA ASP A 117 -8.75 -13.02 2.94
C ASP A 117 -7.97 -12.34 1.81
N ASN A 118 -6.86 -12.96 1.41
CA ASN A 118 -5.99 -12.46 0.35
C ASN A 118 -6.10 -13.29 -0.94
N SER A 119 -7.12 -14.14 -1.09
CA SER A 119 -7.32 -15.00 -2.26
C SER A 119 -7.31 -14.23 -3.60
N ASN A 120 -7.80 -12.98 -3.57
CA ASN A 120 -7.81 -12.07 -4.72
C ASN A 120 -6.64 -11.08 -4.76
N GLY A 121 -5.68 -11.17 -3.84
CA GLY A 121 -4.51 -10.30 -3.76
C GLY A 121 -4.68 -8.98 -2.98
N TRP A 122 -5.81 -8.82 -2.27
CA TRP A 122 -6.17 -7.61 -1.52
C TRP A 122 -6.21 -7.90 0.00
N TYR A 123 -6.23 -6.84 0.81
CA TYR A 123 -6.47 -6.94 2.26
C TYR A 123 -7.98 -6.95 2.54
N SER A 124 -8.67 -7.99 2.09
CA SER A 124 -10.11 -8.12 2.27
C SER A 124 -10.46 -8.63 3.67
N ILE A 125 -11.52 -8.07 4.25
CA ILE A 125 -12.05 -8.46 5.56
C ILE A 125 -13.58 -8.61 5.50
N THR A 126 -14.13 -9.41 6.41
CA THR A 126 -15.58 -9.51 6.59
C THR A 126 -16.05 -8.54 7.67
N VAL A 127 -16.89 -7.59 7.28
CA VAL A 127 -17.65 -6.75 8.22
C VAL A 127 -18.95 -7.49 8.55
N LYS A 128 -19.12 -7.91 9.81
CA LYS A 128 -20.29 -8.72 10.23
C LYS A 128 -21.61 -7.94 10.15
N GLN A 129 -21.58 -6.66 10.50
CA GLN A 129 -22.75 -5.81 10.58
C GLN A 129 -22.33 -4.34 10.53
N ALA A 130 -23.12 -3.51 9.86
CA ALA A 130 -23.08 -2.06 9.99
C ALA A 130 -24.42 -1.56 10.56
N THR A 131 -24.39 -0.46 11.32
CA THR A 131 -25.60 0.14 11.88
C THR A 131 -25.55 1.66 11.82
N VAL A 132 -26.68 2.30 11.51
CA VAL A 132 -26.87 3.76 11.56
C VAL A 132 -28.09 4.05 12.43
N GLY A 133 -27.91 4.81 13.51
CA GLY A 133 -29.00 5.14 14.44
C GLY A 133 -29.65 3.92 15.11
N GLY A 134 -28.92 2.80 15.25
CA GLY A 134 -29.45 1.53 15.78
C GLY A 134 -30.06 0.59 14.73
N SER A 135 -30.31 1.08 13.53
CA SER A 135 -30.82 0.28 12.41
C SER A 135 -29.68 -0.36 11.63
N ARG A 136 -29.84 -1.64 11.26
CA ARG A 136 -28.91 -2.34 10.36
C ARG A 136 -28.94 -1.72 8.97
N VAL A 137 -27.76 -1.56 8.38
CA VAL A 137 -27.55 -1.13 6.98
C VAL A 137 -26.68 -2.12 6.24
#